data_AF-A0A7S8E7L7-F1
#
_entry.id   AF-A0A7S8E7L7-F1
#
_cell.length_a   1.000
_cell.length_b   1.000
_cell.length_c   1.000
_cell.angle_alpha   90.00
_cell.angle_beta   90.00
_cell.angle_gamma   90.00
#
_symmetry.space_group_name_H-M   'P 1'
#
loop_
_entity.id
_entity.type
_entity.pdbx_description
1 polymer ?
#
loop_
_entity_poly.entity_id
_entity_poly.type
_entity_poly.pdbx_seq_one_letter_code
_entity_poly.pdbx_strand_id
1 'polypeptide(L)'
;MDDMKDHVHIGDRSEHNKQTLNRIRRLKGQLDSLERMIEADEGTCEDRVIRARTIEKGVTSLIRNLVSCYMDNTARHEMVDDPDKVVADMTRIIELLNK
;
A
#
# COMPACT_ATOMS: atom_id res chain seq x y z
N MET A 1 41.21 -5.62 9.97
CA MET A 1 40.03 -6.41 9.59
C MET A 1 38.90 -5.41 9.48
N ASP A 2 38.53 -5.17 8.23
CA ASP A 2 37.79 -4.01 7.73
C ASP A 2 36.44 -3.76 8.38
N ASP A 3 36.13 -2.46 8.45
CA ASP A 3 34.87 -1.84 8.79
C ASP A 3 33.67 -2.51 8.08
N MET A 4 32.79 -3.10 8.89
CA MET A 4 31.46 -3.54 8.48
C MET A 4 30.58 -2.29 8.33
N LYS A 5 30.67 -1.65 7.16
CA LYS A 5 29.81 -0.51 6.80
C LYS A 5 28.34 -0.94 6.80
N ASP A 6 27.56 -0.25 7.62
CA ASP A 6 26.10 -0.12 7.53
C ASP A 6 25.71 0.24 6.09
N HIS A 7 25.42 -0.77 5.27
CA HIS A 7 24.66 -0.59 4.05
C HIS A 7 23.21 -0.40 4.45
N VAL A 8 22.84 0.82 4.85
CA VAL A 8 21.45 1.22 4.97
C VAL A 8 20.77 0.91 3.64
N HIS A 9 19.85 -0.06 3.65
CA HIS A 9 19.12 -0.61 2.51
C HIS A 9 18.11 0.39 1.90
N ILE A 10 18.60 1.56 1.49
CA ILE A 10 17.82 2.67 0.93
C ILE A 10 17.15 2.26 -0.41
N GLY A 11 17.73 1.29 -1.12
CA GLY A 11 17.29 0.86 -2.47
C GLY A 11 15.91 0.20 -2.52
N ASP A 12 15.64 -0.81 -1.69
CA ASP A 12 14.39 -1.59 -1.73
C ASP A 12 13.20 -0.77 -1.21
N ARG A 13 13.40 -0.06 -0.09
CA ARG A 13 12.44 0.92 0.42
C ARG A 13 12.14 2.03 -0.59
N SER A 14 13.12 2.46 -1.39
CA SER A 14 12.92 3.46 -2.45
C SER A 14 12.00 2.95 -3.56
N GLU A 15 12.16 1.71 -4.03
CA GLU A 15 11.29 1.16 -5.09
C GLU A 15 9.87 0.92 -4.62
N HIS A 16 9.69 0.34 -3.41
CA HIS A 16 8.37 0.21 -2.79
C HIS A 16 7.70 1.57 -2.58
N ASN A 17 8.44 2.60 -2.19
CA ASN A 17 7.92 3.96 -2.02
C ASN A 17 7.46 4.56 -3.35
N LYS A 18 8.26 4.46 -4.43
CA LYS A 18 7.87 4.93 -5.77
C LYS A 18 6.60 4.25 -6.24
N GLN A 19 6.54 2.93 -6.10
CA GLN A 19 5.39 2.12 -6.45
C GLN A 19 4.13 2.47 -5.65
N THR A 20 4.28 2.73 -4.35
CA THR A 20 3.20 3.17 -3.46
C THR A 20 2.68 4.54 -3.89
N LEU A 21 3.58 5.51 -4.10
CA LEU A 21 3.22 6.86 -4.53
C LEU A 21 2.51 6.88 -5.89
N ASN A 22 2.94 6.06 -6.83
CA ASN A 22 2.28 5.95 -8.13
C ASN A 22 0.84 5.43 -8.00
N ARG A 23 0.60 4.44 -7.12
CA ARG A 23 -0.76 3.95 -6.82
C ARG A 23 -1.62 5.03 -6.17
N ILE A 24 -1.08 5.79 -5.22
CA ILE A 24 -1.78 6.91 -4.57
C ILE A 24 -2.18 7.98 -5.59
N ARG A 25 -1.26 8.37 -6.48
CA ARG A 25 -1.55 9.35 -7.54
C ARG A 25 -2.65 8.87 -8.49
N ARG A 26 -2.63 7.59 -8.86
CA ARG A 26 -3.69 6.98 -9.68
C ARG A 26 -5.03 7.00 -8.96
N LEU A 27 -5.06 6.64 -7.68
CA LEU A 27 -6.28 6.67 -6.85
C LEU A 27 -6.88 8.07 -6.75
N LYS A 28 -6.04 9.10 -6.58
CA LYS A 28 -6.49 10.50 -6.62
C LYS A 28 -7.18 10.83 -7.93
N GLY A 29 -6.54 10.55 -9.07
CA GLY A 29 -7.17 10.79 -10.37
C GLY A 29 -8.48 10.01 -10.59
N GLN A 30 -8.62 8.81 -10.00
CA GLN A 30 -9.87 8.04 -10.04
C GLN A 30 -10.97 8.66 -9.17
N LEU A 31 -10.61 9.15 -7.98
CA LEU A 31 -11.53 9.89 -7.10
C LEU A 31 -12.00 11.19 -7.77
N ASP A 32 -11.07 12.00 -8.27
CA ASP A 32 -11.37 13.26 -8.97
C ASP A 32 -12.26 13.02 -10.21
N SER A 33 -12.13 11.84 -10.84
CA SER A 33 -12.96 11.45 -11.98
C SER A 33 -14.37 11.00 -11.58
N LEU A 34 -14.53 10.37 -10.41
CA LEU A 34 -15.84 10.02 -9.87
C LEU A 34 -16.57 11.26 -9.34
N GLU A 35 -15.86 12.15 -8.65
CA GLU A 35 -16.38 13.44 -8.16
C GLU A 35 -16.98 14.25 -9.32
N ARG A 36 -16.19 14.50 -10.38
CA ARG A 36 -16.65 15.23 -11.56
C ARG A 36 -17.87 14.60 -12.23
N MET A 37 -17.93 13.27 -12.31
CA MET A 37 -19.08 12.56 -12.85
C MET A 37 -20.35 12.81 -12.03
N ILE A 38 -20.23 12.83 -10.71
CA ILE A 38 -21.36 13.10 -9.80
C ILE A 38 -21.78 14.57 -9.88
N GLU A 39 -20.82 15.50 -9.87
CA GLU A 39 -21.09 16.94 -9.95
C GLU A 39 -21.78 17.34 -11.26
N ALA A 40 -21.39 16.73 -12.38
CA ALA A 40 -21.97 17.00 -13.69
C ALA A 40 -23.27 16.22 -13.96
N ASP A 41 -23.73 15.39 -13.01
CA ASP A 41 -24.82 14.42 -13.17
C ASP A 41 -24.65 13.53 -14.42
N GLU A 42 -23.41 13.15 -14.74
CA GLU A 42 -23.08 12.34 -15.91
C GLU A 42 -23.10 10.84 -15.60
N GLY A 43 -23.32 10.05 -16.65
CA GLY A 43 -23.34 8.58 -16.58
C GLY A 43 -24.55 8.01 -15.85
N THR A 44 -24.68 6.69 -15.91
CA THR A 44 -25.72 5.97 -15.18
C THR A 44 -25.32 5.76 -13.71
N CYS A 45 -26.30 5.44 -12.86
CA CYS A 45 -25.99 4.97 -11.50
C CYS A 45 -25.07 3.74 -11.51
N GLU A 46 -25.21 2.86 -12.51
CA GLU A 46 -24.34 1.71 -12.69
C GLU A 46 -22.89 2.14 -12.97
N ASP A 47 -22.67 3.13 -13.84
CA ASP A 47 -21.34 3.67 -14.14
C ASP A 47 -20.64 4.22 -12.87
N ARG A 48 -21.39 4.90 -12.02
CA ARG A 48 -20.89 5.43 -10.74
C ARG A 48 -20.45 4.29 -9.81
N VAL A 49 -21.26 3.23 -9.72
CA VAL A 49 -20.91 2.03 -8.95
C VAL A 49 -19.66 1.35 -9.52
N ILE A 50 -19.55 1.20 -10.84
CA ILE A 50 -18.36 0.62 -11.50
C ILE A 50 -17.10 1.41 -11.16
N ARG A 51 -17.17 2.75 -11.18
CA ARG A 51 -16.04 3.62 -10.82
C ARG A 51 -15.68 3.50 -9.34
N ALA A 52 -16.66 3.49 -8.44
CA ALA A 52 -16.44 3.27 -7.02
C ALA A 52 -15.76 1.91 -6.75
N ARG A 53 -16.23 0.82 -7.38
CA ARG A 53 -15.61 -0.52 -7.29
C ARG A 53 -14.17 -0.53 -7.83
N THR A 54 -13.88 0.30 -8.82
CA THR A 54 -12.53 0.43 -9.37
C THR A 54 -11.58 1.11 -8.38
N ILE A 55 -12.05 2.15 -7.68
CA ILE A 55 -11.31 2.81 -6.60
C ILE A 55 -11.05 1.82 -5.46
N GLU A 56 -12.08 1.09 -5.01
CA GLU A 56 -11.95 0.06 -3.97
C GLU A 56 -10.86 -0.96 -4.32
N LYS A 57 -10.87 -1.52 -5.54
CA LYS A 57 -9.81 -2.43 -6.00
C LYS A 57 -8.42 -1.78 -5.99
N GLY A 58 -8.34 -0.49 -6.34
CA GLY A 58 -7.11 0.28 -6.27
C GLY A 58 -6.58 0.43 -4.84
N VAL A 59 -7.47 0.68 -3.87
CA VAL A 59 -7.13 0.76 -2.44
C VAL A 59 -6.66 -0.60 -1.93
N THR A 60 -7.34 -1.70 -2.28
CA THR A 60 -6.87 -3.05 -1.94
C THR A 60 -5.47 -3.32 -2.51
N SER A 61 -5.19 -2.89 -3.75
CA SER A 61 -3.85 -3.04 -4.34
C SER A 61 -2.78 -2.21 -3.61
N LEU A 62 -3.12 -0.98 -3.18
CA LEU A 62 -2.24 -0.14 -2.37
C LEU A 62 -1.91 -0.79 -1.04
N ILE A 63 -2.92 -1.30 -0.33
CA ILE A 63 -2.75 -1.99 0.95
C ILE A 63 -1.81 -3.20 0.80
N ARG A 64 -2.02 -4.05 -0.21
CA ARG A 64 -1.13 -5.20 -0.47
C ARG A 64 0.32 -4.76 -0.67
N ASN A 65 0.56 -3.68 -1.43
CA ASN A 65 1.91 -3.17 -1.67
C ASN A 65 2.58 -2.67 -0.38
N LEU A 66 1.83 -2.02 0.51
CA LEU A 66 2.33 -1.58 1.81
C LEU A 66 2.69 -2.76 2.71
N VAL A 67 1.86 -3.81 2.72
CA VAL A 67 2.15 -5.04 3.47
C VAL A 67 3.40 -5.73 2.92
N SER A 68 3.55 -5.86 1.60
CA SER A 68 4.78 -6.38 0.98
C SER A 68 6.01 -5.57 1.37
N CYS A 69 5.91 -4.23 1.32
CA CYS A 69 6.99 -3.35 1.74
C CYS A 69 7.41 -3.60 3.21
N TYR A 70 6.44 -3.77 4.12
CA TYR A 70 6.72 -4.10 5.52
C TYR A 70 7.42 -5.46 5.66
N MET A 71 6.95 -6.48 4.94
CA MET A 71 7.55 -7.82 4.94
C MET A 71 9.01 -7.80 4.46
N ASP A 72 9.28 -7.12 3.34
CA ASP A 72 10.60 -7.11 2.72
C ASP A 72 11.61 -6.25 3.48
N ASN A 73 11.18 -5.10 4.01
CA ASN A 73 12.09 -4.11 4.57
C ASN A 73 12.17 -4.12 6.10
N THR A 74 11.10 -4.50 6.80
CA THR A 74 11.05 -4.44 8.26
C THR A 74 11.06 -5.84 8.86
N ALA A 75 10.06 -6.66 8.55
CA ALA A 75 9.91 -7.98 9.15
C ALA A 75 11.13 -8.87 8.91
N ARG A 76 11.67 -8.90 7.68
CA ARG A 76 12.87 -9.68 7.35
C ARG A 76 14.07 -9.38 8.25
N HIS A 77 14.29 -8.11 8.59
CA HIS A 77 15.45 -7.69 9.38
C HIS A 77 15.19 -7.86 10.87
N GLU A 78 14.02 -7.42 11.35
CA GLU A 78 13.67 -7.47 12.78
C GLU A 78 13.39 -8.90 13.26
N MET A 79 13.07 -9.85 12.37
CA MET A 79 12.81 -11.25 12.76
C MET A 79 14.01 -11.92 13.43
N VAL A 80 15.24 -11.48 13.10
CA VAL A 80 16.46 -12.01 13.71
C VAL A 80 16.61 -11.53 15.16
N ASP A 81 16.22 -10.29 15.42
CA ASP A 81 16.47 -9.63 16.71
C ASP A 81 15.29 -9.75 17.68
N ASP A 82 14.05 -9.69 17.17
CA ASP A 82 12.81 -9.72 17.97
C ASP A 82 11.66 -10.39 17.18
N PRO A 83 11.65 -11.73 17.10
CA PRO A 83 10.64 -12.47 16.35
C PRO A 83 9.22 -12.31 16.92
N ASP A 84 9.08 -12.19 18.24
CA ASP A 84 7.77 -12.04 18.90
C ASP A 84 7.10 -10.72 18.53
N LYS A 85 7.87 -9.62 18.46
CA LYS A 85 7.38 -8.33 17.98
C LYS A 85 6.91 -8.41 16.54
N VAL A 86 7.69 -9.05 15.65
CA VAL A 86 7.32 -9.18 14.24
C VAL A 86 6.03 -9.99 14.07
N VAL A 87 5.88 -11.09 14.82
CA VAL A 87 4.62 -11.87 14.83
C VAL A 87 3.46 -11.02 15.32
N ALA A 88 3.64 -10.23 16.40
CA ALA A 88 2.58 -9.36 16.91
C ALA A 88 2.18 -8.26 15.91
N ASP A 89 3.15 -7.65 15.21
CA ASP A 89 2.89 -6.70 14.13
C ASP A 89 2.12 -7.34 12.98
N MET A 90 2.54 -8.53 12.53
CA MET A 90 1.87 -9.27 11.47
C MET A 90 0.43 -9.61 11.82
N THR A 91 0.18 -10.08 13.06
CA THR A 91 -1.18 -10.35 13.54
C THR A 91 -2.03 -9.09 13.46
N ARG A 92 -1.54 -7.94 13.95
CA ARG A 92 -2.26 -6.66 13.86
C ARG A 92 -2.56 -6.26 12.41
N ILE A 93 -1.60 -6.44 11.50
CA ILE A 93 -1.79 -6.14 10.07
C ILE A 93 -2.88 -7.04 9.48
N ILE A 94 -2.84 -8.34 9.74
CA ILE A 94 -3.84 -9.30 9.23
C ILE A 94 -5.24 -8.99 9.78
N GLU A 95 -5.35 -8.63 11.06
CA GLU A 95 -6.60 -8.20 11.67
C GLU A 95 -7.19 -6.96 10.99
N LEU A 96 -6.35 -6.03 10.52
CA LEU A 96 -6.82 -4.86 9.76
C LEU A 96 -7.30 -5.23 8.34
N LEU A 97 -6.75 -6.28 7.73
CA LEU A 97 -7.14 -6.72 6.38
C LEU A 97 -8.46 -7.49 6.35
N ASN A 98 -8.87 -8.07 7.48
CA ASN A 98 -10.05 -8.93 7.61
C ASN A 98 -11.26 -8.20 8.23
N LYS A 99 -11.19 -6.89 8.41
CA LYS A 99 -12.33 -6.03 8.78
C LYS A 99 -13.06 -5.56 7.53
#